data_AF-A0A966Z956-F1
#
_entry.id   AF-A0A966Z956-F1
#
_cell.length_a   1.000
_cell.length_b   1.000
_cell.length_c   1.000
_cell.angle_alpha   90.00
_cell.angle_beta   90.00
_cell.angle_gamma   90.00
#
_symmetry.space_group_name_H-M   'P 1'
#
loop_
_entity.id
_entity.type
_entity.pdbx_description
1 polymer ?
#
loop_
_entity_poly.entity_id
_entity_poly.type
_entity_poly.pdbx_seq_one_letter_code
_entity_poly.pdbx_strand_id
1 'polypeptide(L)'
;MKHQGFTLWLTGMSGAGKSTVSDMLMDRFRAAGAKVELLDGDVVRTNLSQGLGFSREDRDTNVRRIGFVAELLSRNGVIAVVAAISPYRATREEVKAKIASFVEVFVDCPLEVLAARDVKGLYKKALAGEVGNFTGISDPYEAPLNPDVVVRSDRETVEVSVDRVWQELIHRGLITA
;
A
#
# COMPACT_ATOMS: atom_id res chain seq x y z
N MET A 1 -8.06 -3.88 25.11
CA MET A 1 -6.59 -3.72 25.06
C MET A 1 -6.31 -2.40 24.35
N LYS A 2 -5.37 -1.56 24.84
CA LYS A 2 -5.01 -0.32 24.13
C LYS A 2 -4.09 -0.70 22.96
N HIS A 3 -4.61 -0.74 21.75
CA HIS A 3 -3.77 -0.82 20.55
C HIS A 3 -2.95 0.47 20.44
N GLN A 4 -1.63 0.37 20.24
CA GLN A 4 -0.84 1.51 19.77
C GLN A 4 -1.19 1.74 18.29
N GLY A 5 -1.29 3.01 17.89
CA GLY A 5 -1.46 3.35 16.48
C GLY A 5 -0.15 3.13 15.74
N PHE A 6 -0.25 2.61 14.52
CA PHE A 6 0.87 2.40 13.60
C PHE A 6 0.40 2.57 12.17
N THR A 7 1.34 2.73 11.25
CA THR A 7 1.06 2.73 9.81
C THR A 7 1.42 1.40 9.21
N LEU A 8 0.46 0.77 8.53
CA LEU A 8 0.67 -0.42 7.70
C LEU A 8 0.64 0.00 6.23
N TRP A 9 1.78 -0.03 5.57
CA TRP A 9 1.95 0.52 4.23
C TRP A 9 2.11 -0.57 3.17
N LEU A 10 1.04 -0.80 2.40
CA LEU A 10 1.05 -1.73 1.27
C LEU A 10 1.50 -0.99 0.00
N THR A 11 2.66 -1.39 -0.54
CA THR A 11 3.20 -0.93 -1.82
C THR A 11 3.24 -2.07 -2.83
N GLY A 12 3.15 -1.74 -4.13
CA GLY A 12 3.10 -2.74 -5.19
C GLY A 12 2.50 -2.17 -6.47
N MET A 13 2.76 -2.82 -7.60
CA MET A 13 2.22 -2.39 -8.90
C MET A 13 0.68 -2.42 -8.95
N SER A 14 0.09 -1.76 -9.95
CA SER A 14 -1.37 -1.77 -10.16
C SER A 14 -1.88 -3.22 -10.29
N GLY A 15 -3.02 -3.56 -9.68
CA GLY A 15 -3.54 -4.93 -9.74
C GLY A 15 -2.78 -5.99 -8.93
N ALA A 16 -1.73 -5.64 -8.19
CA ALA A 16 -0.97 -6.59 -7.37
C ALA A 16 -1.76 -7.19 -6.19
N GLY A 17 -2.96 -6.70 -5.88
CA GLY A 17 -3.81 -7.24 -4.80
C GLY A 17 -3.75 -6.45 -3.48
N LYS A 18 -3.16 -5.24 -3.49
CA LYS A 18 -3.09 -4.36 -2.32
C LYS A 18 -4.47 -4.12 -1.67
N SER A 19 -5.46 -3.67 -2.46
CA SER A 19 -6.80 -3.36 -1.94
C SER A 19 -7.47 -4.61 -1.34
N THR A 20 -7.33 -5.77 -1.99
CA THR A 20 -7.86 -7.05 -1.49
C THR A 20 -7.24 -7.44 -0.14
N VAL A 21 -5.92 -7.32 0.01
CA VAL A 21 -5.24 -7.61 1.28
C VAL A 21 -5.60 -6.57 2.35
N SER A 22 -5.66 -5.29 2.01
CA SER A 22 -6.03 -4.25 2.95
C SER A 22 -7.46 -4.40 3.44
N ASP A 23 -8.42 -4.74 2.58
CA ASP A 23 -9.83 -4.89 2.95
C ASP A 23 -10.02 -6.01 3.99
N MET A 24 -9.39 -7.17 3.77
CA MET A 24 -9.44 -8.27 4.75
C MET A 24 -8.76 -7.91 6.07
N LEU A 25 -7.65 -7.17 6.02
CA LEU A 25 -6.99 -6.68 7.23
C LEU A 25 -7.87 -5.66 7.97
N MET A 26 -8.55 -4.77 7.25
CA MET A 26 -9.49 -3.79 7.83
C MET A 26 -10.59 -4.51 8.62
N ASP A 27 -11.19 -5.55 8.03
CA ASP A 27 -12.23 -6.33 8.69
C ASP A 27 -11.70 -7.04 9.94
N ARG A 28 -10.49 -7.62 9.87
CA ARG A 28 -9.85 -8.27 11.03
C ARG A 28 -9.51 -7.29 12.15
N PHE A 29 -8.99 -6.10 11.83
CA PHE A 29 -8.73 -5.05 12.82
C PHE A 29 -10.02 -4.54 13.47
N ARG A 30 -11.09 -4.32 12.69
CA ARG A 30 -12.40 -3.90 13.22
C ARG A 30 -13.01 -4.97 14.12
N ALA A 31 -12.94 -6.24 13.72
CA ALA A 31 -13.40 -7.37 14.52
C ALA A 31 -12.64 -7.48 15.86
N ALA A 32 -11.36 -7.10 15.88
CA ALA A 32 -10.55 -7.00 17.11
C ALA A 32 -10.85 -5.74 17.95
N GLY A 33 -11.77 -4.87 17.53
CA GLY A 33 -12.13 -3.64 18.24
C GLY A 33 -11.11 -2.51 18.08
N ALA A 34 -10.20 -2.59 17.11
CA ALA A 34 -9.21 -1.56 16.86
C ALA A 34 -9.83 -0.34 16.14
N LYS A 35 -9.31 0.86 16.43
CA LYS A 35 -9.55 2.04 15.60
C LYS A 35 -8.67 1.95 14.37
N VAL A 36 -9.26 1.87 13.19
CA VAL A 36 -8.53 1.64 11.95
C VAL A 36 -9.14 2.45 10.81
N GLU A 37 -8.29 3.03 9.97
CA GLU A 37 -8.69 3.79 8.78
C GLU A 37 -7.89 3.35 7.56
N LEU A 38 -8.54 3.34 6.39
CA LEU A 38 -7.95 2.97 5.11
C LEU A 38 -7.69 4.22 4.26
N LEU A 39 -6.45 4.41 3.84
CA LEU A 39 -6.02 5.38 2.85
C LEU A 39 -5.71 4.65 1.53
N ASP A 40 -6.75 4.31 0.77
CA ASP A 40 -6.63 3.68 -0.55
C ASP A 40 -6.22 4.72 -1.59
N GLY A 41 -5.19 4.41 -2.39
CA GLY A 41 -4.61 5.33 -3.36
C GLY A 41 -5.58 5.77 -4.47
N ASP A 42 -6.55 4.95 -4.85
CA ASP A 42 -7.57 5.33 -5.83
C ASP A 42 -8.57 6.32 -5.19
N VAL A 43 -9.03 6.06 -3.96
CA VAL A 43 -9.96 6.93 -3.23
C VAL A 43 -9.30 8.25 -2.82
N VAL A 44 -8.03 8.21 -2.40
CA VAL A 44 -7.26 9.42 -2.06
C VAL A 44 -7.15 10.34 -3.27
N ARG A 45 -6.95 9.80 -4.47
CA ARG A 45 -6.84 10.57 -5.71
C ARG A 45 -8.13 11.26 -6.13
N THR A 46 -9.30 10.78 -5.71
CA THR A 46 -10.57 11.47 -5.95
C THR A 46 -10.87 12.55 -4.92
N ASN A 47 -10.08 12.65 -3.84
CA ASN A 47 -10.33 13.56 -2.72
C ASN A 47 -9.06 14.38 -2.38
N LEU A 48 -8.28 13.93 -1.38
CA LEU A 48 -7.10 14.62 -0.85
C LEU A 48 -6.04 14.97 -1.92
N SER A 49 -5.95 14.14 -2.96
CA SER A 49 -5.00 14.30 -4.07
C SER A 49 -5.71 14.60 -5.39
N GLN A 50 -6.95 15.08 -5.36
CA GLN A 50 -7.66 15.53 -6.55
C GLN A 50 -6.84 16.60 -7.28
N GLY A 51 -6.74 16.45 -8.60
CA GLY A 51 -5.99 17.35 -9.48
C GLY A 51 -4.52 16.96 -9.70
N LEU A 52 -3.94 16.06 -8.89
CA LEU A 52 -2.60 15.54 -9.15
C LEU A 52 -2.61 14.55 -10.33
N GLY A 53 -1.67 14.73 -11.25
CA GLY A 53 -1.44 13.80 -12.34
C GLY A 53 -0.66 12.56 -11.94
N PHE A 54 0.06 12.01 -12.92
CA PHE A 54 0.89 10.81 -12.79
C PHE A 54 2.36 11.07 -13.14
N SER A 55 2.77 12.34 -13.16
CA SER A 55 4.19 12.70 -13.21
C SER A 55 4.91 12.19 -11.95
N ARG A 56 6.24 12.10 -12.01
CA ARG A 56 7.04 11.73 -10.83
C ARG A 56 6.76 12.66 -9.64
N GLU A 57 6.75 13.96 -9.88
CA GLU A 57 6.49 14.98 -8.86
C GLU A 57 5.09 14.87 -8.25
N ASP A 58 4.06 14.65 -9.08
CA ASP A 58 2.69 14.46 -8.61
C ASP A 58 2.54 13.18 -7.77
N ARG A 59 3.20 12.10 -8.20
CA ARG A 59 3.22 10.82 -7.47
C ARG A 59 3.93 10.96 -6.14
N ASP A 60 5.06 11.65 -6.11
CA ASP A 60 5.79 11.94 -4.88
C ASP A 60 4.95 12.79 -3.93
N THR A 61 4.33 13.84 -4.44
CA THR A 61 3.40 14.70 -3.67
C THR A 61 2.23 13.91 -3.12
N ASN A 62 1.62 13.03 -3.91
CA ASN A 62 0.53 12.16 -3.46
C ASN A 62 0.98 11.24 -2.32
N VAL A 63 2.14 10.59 -2.45
CA VAL A 63 2.69 9.71 -1.40
C VAL A 63 2.98 10.48 -0.13
N ARG A 64 3.56 11.69 -0.23
CA ARG A 64 3.82 12.56 0.94
C ARG A 64 2.53 12.99 1.64
N ARG A 65 1.47 13.33 0.89
CA ARG A 65 0.15 13.69 1.46
C ARG A 65 -0.46 12.52 2.23
N ILE A 66 -0.42 11.32 1.65
CA ILE A 66 -0.87 10.10 2.33
C ILE A 66 -0.05 9.87 3.60
N GLY A 67 1.28 9.98 3.49
CA GLY A 67 2.20 9.82 4.63
C GLY A 67 1.91 10.78 5.77
N PHE A 68 1.65 12.06 5.47
CA PHE A 68 1.27 13.06 6.46
C PHE A 68 -0.02 12.67 7.21
N VAL A 69 -1.06 12.26 6.49
CA VAL A 69 -2.32 11.83 7.13
C VAL A 69 -2.13 10.55 7.93
N ALA A 70 -1.37 9.57 7.41
CA ALA A 70 -1.05 8.34 8.11
C ALA A 70 -0.32 8.60 9.43
N GLU A 71 0.66 9.50 9.43
CA GLU A 71 1.37 9.95 10.64
C GLU A 71 0.42 10.55 11.68
N LEU A 72 -0.48 11.44 11.25
CA LEU A 72 -1.47 12.08 12.12
C LEU A 72 -2.41 11.04 12.76
N LEU A 73 -2.85 10.04 12.01
CA LEU A 73 -3.69 8.96 12.51
C LEU A 73 -2.93 8.06 13.49
N SER A 74 -1.75 7.58 13.08
CA SER A 74 -0.96 6.64 13.87
C SER A 74 -0.52 7.22 15.21
N ARG A 75 -0.08 8.49 15.24
CA ARG A 75 0.32 9.14 16.50
C ARG A 75 -0.85 9.39 17.47
N ASN A 76 -2.10 9.26 17.01
CA ASN A 76 -3.31 9.39 17.82
C ASN A 76 -3.96 8.03 18.15
N GLY A 77 -3.24 6.92 17.99
CA GLY A 77 -3.71 5.59 18.37
C GLY A 77 -4.64 4.93 17.35
N VAL A 78 -4.68 5.42 16.11
CA VAL A 78 -5.42 4.80 15.00
C VAL A 78 -4.45 3.97 14.16
N ILE A 79 -4.86 2.78 13.73
CA ILE A 79 -4.11 1.99 12.74
C ILE A 79 -4.39 2.60 11.37
N ALA A 80 -3.37 3.19 10.75
CA ALA A 80 -3.47 3.75 9.40
C ALA A 80 -3.04 2.68 8.39
N VAL A 81 -4.00 2.08 7.68
CA VAL A 81 -3.71 1.15 6.58
C VAL A 81 -3.62 1.96 5.29
N VAL A 82 -2.50 1.86 4.58
CA VAL A 82 -2.28 2.55 3.31
C VAL A 82 -2.16 1.53 2.20
N ALA A 83 -2.95 1.69 1.13
CA ALA A 83 -2.87 0.85 -0.07
C ALA A 83 -2.58 1.73 -1.29
N ALA A 84 -1.29 1.95 -1.60
CA ALA A 84 -0.88 2.87 -2.66
C ALA A 84 0.26 2.30 -3.50
N ILE A 85 0.27 2.59 -4.82
CA ILE A 85 1.37 2.12 -5.69
C ILE A 85 2.72 2.57 -5.15
N SER A 86 2.83 3.84 -4.74
CA SER A 86 4.03 4.42 -4.12
C SER A 86 5.35 3.99 -4.79
N PRO A 87 5.53 4.27 -6.10
CA PRO A 87 6.50 3.57 -6.94
C PRO A 87 7.97 3.92 -6.65
N TYR A 88 8.25 5.11 -6.12
CA TYR A 88 9.62 5.56 -5.88
C TYR A 88 10.03 5.28 -4.44
N ARG A 89 11.12 4.54 -4.30
CA ARG A 89 11.63 4.08 -3.00
C ARG A 89 12.07 5.24 -2.13
N ALA A 90 12.77 6.22 -2.70
CA ALA A 90 13.23 7.40 -1.95
C ALA A 90 12.09 8.10 -1.20
N THR A 91 10.92 8.22 -1.83
CA THR A 91 9.74 8.86 -1.23
C THR A 91 9.10 7.97 -0.17
N ARG A 92 9.10 6.64 -0.33
CA ARG A 92 8.66 5.72 0.72
C ARG A 92 9.57 5.80 1.95
N GLU A 93 10.89 5.83 1.76
CA GLU A 93 11.86 6.00 2.86
C GLU A 93 11.68 7.35 3.56
N GLU A 94 11.43 8.44 2.82
CA GLU A 94 11.13 9.76 3.39
C GLU A 94 9.90 9.72 4.31
N VAL A 95 8.82 9.04 3.90
CA VAL A 95 7.61 8.88 4.70
C VAL A 95 7.85 7.98 5.89
N LYS A 96 8.51 6.83 5.69
CA LYS A 96 8.86 5.87 6.75
C LYS A 96 9.67 6.53 7.86
N ALA A 97 10.62 7.40 7.52
CA ALA A 97 11.45 8.12 8.50
C ALA A 97 10.67 9.11 9.40
N LYS A 98 9.47 9.54 8.99
CA LYS A 98 8.63 10.47 9.77
C LYS A 98 7.64 9.77 10.70
N ILE A 99 7.36 8.50 10.47
CA ILE A 99 6.33 7.74 11.19
C ILE A 99 7.01 6.82 12.21
N ALA A 100 6.71 7.05 13.50
CA ALA A 100 7.38 6.34 14.60
C ALA A 100 7.17 4.81 14.58
N SER A 101 5.99 4.34 14.16
CA SER A 101 5.69 2.92 13.99
C SER A 101 5.14 2.67 12.60
N PHE A 102 5.97 2.07 11.75
CA PHE A 102 5.72 1.87 10.34
C PHE A 102 6.08 0.44 9.94
N VAL A 103 5.20 -0.22 9.19
CA VAL A 103 5.38 -1.56 8.64
C VAL A 103 5.17 -1.51 7.13
N GLU A 104 6.22 -1.78 6.36
CA GLU A 104 6.18 -1.84 4.89
C GLU A 104 5.84 -3.25 4.41
N VAL A 105 4.71 -3.38 3.71
CA VAL A 105 4.30 -4.62 3.05
C VAL A 105 4.51 -4.44 1.54
N PHE A 106 5.43 -5.22 0.98
CA PHE A 106 5.59 -5.31 -0.47
C PHE A 106 4.64 -6.36 -1.03
N VAL A 107 3.61 -5.92 -1.76
CA VAL A 107 2.70 -6.77 -2.51
C VAL A 107 3.30 -6.97 -3.91
N ASP A 108 4.07 -8.04 -4.02
CA ASP A 108 4.84 -8.43 -5.19
C ASP A 108 4.02 -9.35 -6.10
N CYS A 109 4.06 -9.04 -7.40
CA CYS A 109 3.43 -9.82 -8.45
C CYS A 109 4.11 -9.47 -9.78
N PRO A 110 4.56 -10.46 -10.57
CA PRO A 110 5.23 -10.21 -11.85
C PRO A 110 4.35 -9.42 -12.82
N LEU A 111 4.97 -8.54 -13.62
CA LEU A 111 4.28 -7.68 -14.59
C LEU A 111 3.45 -8.50 -15.58
N GLU A 112 3.94 -9.65 -16.01
CA GLU A 112 3.28 -10.53 -16.96
C GLU A 112 1.97 -11.08 -16.40
N VAL A 113 1.96 -11.43 -15.11
CA VAL A 113 0.75 -11.89 -14.41
C VAL A 113 -0.24 -10.74 -14.26
N LEU A 114 0.24 -9.53 -13.93
CA LEU A 114 -0.61 -8.34 -13.81
C LEU A 114 -1.24 -7.95 -15.14
N ALA A 115 -0.45 -7.97 -16.22
CA ALA A 115 -0.92 -7.68 -17.57
C ALA A 115 -1.91 -8.74 -18.08
N ALA A 116 -1.74 -10.01 -17.68
CA ALA A 116 -2.70 -11.07 -17.99
C ALA A 116 -4.02 -10.91 -17.22
N ARG A 117 -3.96 -10.49 -15.95
CA ARG A 117 -5.16 -10.23 -15.12
C ARG A 117 -5.94 -9.00 -15.58
N ASP A 118 -5.21 -7.94 -15.98
CA ASP A 118 -5.68 -6.61 -16.38
C ASP A 118 -7.02 -6.17 -15.78
N VAL A 119 -7.13 -6.26 -14.45
CA VAL A 119 -8.39 -6.07 -13.69
C VAL A 119 -9.08 -4.74 -14.00
N LYS A 120 -8.30 -3.72 -14.37
CA LYS A 120 -8.77 -2.36 -14.68
C LYS A 120 -8.77 -2.02 -16.18
N GLY A 121 -8.33 -2.94 -17.04
CA GLY A 121 -8.13 -2.66 -18.48
C GLY A 121 -7.02 -1.64 -18.76
N LEU A 122 -6.16 -1.35 -17.78
CA LEU A 122 -5.14 -0.30 -17.86
C LEU A 122 -3.84 -0.81 -18.46
N TYR A 123 -3.50 -2.08 -18.27
CA TYR A 123 -2.29 -2.67 -18.84
C TYR A 123 -2.38 -2.71 -20.36
N LYS A 124 -3.52 -3.15 -20.91
CA LYS A 124 -3.75 -3.14 -22.36
C LYS A 124 -3.62 -1.74 -22.96
N LYS A 125 -4.22 -0.74 -22.34
CA LYS A 125 -4.14 0.67 -22.80
C LYS A 125 -2.73 1.24 -22.70
N ALA A 126 -2.00 0.93 -21.62
CA ALA A 126 -0.62 1.35 -21.44
C ALA A 126 0.32 0.72 -22.48
N LEU A 127 0.16 -0.58 -22.77
CA LEU A 127 0.92 -1.28 -23.82
C LEU A 127 0.62 -0.73 -25.23
N ALA A 128 -0.61 -0.25 -25.45
CA ALA A 128 -1.00 0.44 -26.70
C ALA A 128 -0.53 1.91 -26.76
N GLY A 129 0.10 2.44 -25.71
CA GLY A 129 0.55 3.83 -25.65
C GLY A 129 -0.55 4.85 -25.35
N GLU A 130 -1.77 4.41 -25.04
CA GLU A 130 -2.92 5.28 -24.73
C GLU A 130 -2.84 5.86 -23.30
N VAL A 131 -2.05 5.24 -22.43
CA VAL A 131 -1.82 5.69 -21.05
C VAL A 131 -0.33 5.92 -20.84
N GLY A 132 0.08 7.19 -20.80
CA GLY A 132 1.44 7.59 -20.45
C GLY A 132 1.73 7.45 -18.96
N ASN A 133 3.02 7.41 -18.60
CA ASN A 133 3.53 7.30 -17.23
C ASN A 133 2.90 6.14 -16.42
N PHE A 134 2.68 5.00 -17.06
CA PHE A 134 2.13 3.82 -16.40
C PHE A 134 3.23 3.01 -15.69
N THR A 135 3.10 2.88 -14.37
CA THR A 135 4.06 2.21 -13.50
C THR A 135 4.29 0.76 -13.91
N GLY A 136 5.54 0.38 -14.13
CA GLY A 136 5.96 -0.95 -14.61
C GLY A 136 6.07 -1.05 -16.15
N ILE A 137 5.57 -0.07 -16.91
CA ILE A 137 5.67 -0.06 -18.38
C ILE A 137 6.48 1.15 -18.86
N SER A 138 5.95 2.36 -18.65
CA SER A 138 6.56 3.61 -19.12
C SER A 138 7.04 4.51 -17.98
N ASP A 139 6.89 4.07 -16.73
CA ASP A 139 7.34 4.71 -15.49
C ASP A 139 7.84 3.59 -14.55
N PRO A 140 8.96 3.74 -13.81
CA PRO A 140 9.52 2.63 -13.05
C PRO A 140 8.68 2.29 -11.80
N TYR A 141 8.79 1.04 -11.37
CA TYR A 141 8.43 0.62 -10.01
C TYR A 141 9.72 0.20 -9.30
N GLU A 142 10.13 0.95 -8.28
CA GLU A 142 11.30 0.64 -7.47
C GLU A 142 10.87 -0.21 -6.28
N ALA A 143 11.02 -1.53 -6.39
CA ALA A 143 10.68 -2.46 -5.33
C ALA A 143 11.41 -2.10 -4.01
N PRO A 144 10.75 -2.27 -2.84
CA PRO A 144 11.42 -2.13 -1.55
C PRO A 144 12.62 -3.08 -1.44
N LEU A 145 13.73 -2.62 -0.85
CA LEU A 145 14.90 -3.47 -0.66
C LEU A 145 14.75 -4.41 0.54
N ASN A 146 14.23 -3.87 1.64
CA ASN A 146 14.02 -4.58 2.90
C ASN A 146 12.61 -4.28 3.42
N PRO A 147 11.55 -4.74 2.73
CA PRO A 147 10.20 -4.64 3.26
C PRO A 147 10.07 -5.52 4.51
N ASP A 148 9.19 -5.13 5.43
CA ASP A 148 8.92 -5.89 6.65
C ASP A 148 8.17 -7.19 6.32
N VAL A 149 7.30 -7.18 5.30
CA VAL A 149 6.61 -8.37 4.78
C VAL A 149 6.61 -8.35 3.25
N VAL A 150 6.90 -9.49 2.63
CA VAL A 150 6.69 -9.70 1.18
C VAL A 150 5.49 -10.62 0.97
N VAL A 151 4.46 -10.10 0.34
CA VAL A 151 3.30 -10.83 -0.17
C VAL A 151 3.54 -11.19 -1.64
N ARG A 152 3.39 -12.45 -2.03
CA ARG A 152 3.58 -12.95 -3.40
C ARG A 152 2.22 -13.32 -4.01
N SER A 153 1.46 -12.33 -4.46
CA SER A 153 0.04 -12.54 -4.82
C SER A 153 -0.19 -13.37 -6.09
N ASP A 154 0.87 -13.78 -6.78
CA ASP A 154 0.87 -14.80 -7.84
C ASP A 154 1.01 -16.23 -7.31
N ARG A 155 1.44 -16.43 -6.05
CA ARG A 155 1.83 -17.74 -5.49
C ARG A 155 1.11 -18.14 -4.21
N GLU A 156 0.51 -17.19 -3.51
CA GLU A 156 -0.24 -17.43 -2.28
C GLU A 156 -1.66 -16.90 -2.38
N THR A 157 -2.55 -17.50 -1.60
CA THR A 157 -3.92 -17.00 -1.45
C THR A 157 -3.92 -15.72 -0.63
N VAL A 158 -5.03 -14.99 -0.69
CA VAL A 158 -5.18 -13.76 0.09
C VAL A 158 -5.17 -14.07 1.59
N GLU A 159 -5.75 -15.18 2.03
CA GLU A 159 -5.79 -15.59 3.43
C GLU A 159 -4.37 -15.80 3.98
N VAL A 160 -3.52 -16.52 3.23
CA VAL A 160 -2.11 -16.73 3.60
C VAL A 160 -1.36 -15.40 3.66
N SER A 161 -1.61 -14.51 2.68
CA SER A 161 -0.99 -13.18 2.64
C SER A 161 -1.37 -12.34 3.86
N VAL A 162 -2.65 -12.31 4.20
CA VAL A 162 -3.21 -11.59 5.36
C VAL A 162 -2.66 -12.17 6.66
N ASP A 163 -2.60 -13.49 6.79
CA ASP A 163 -2.04 -14.15 7.97
C ASP A 163 -0.56 -13.82 8.17
N ARG A 164 0.25 -13.81 7.11
CA ARG A 164 1.65 -13.42 7.20
C ARG A 164 1.82 -11.99 7.70
N VAL A 165 1.04 -11.05 7.15
CA VAL A 165 1.04 -9.66 7.64
C VAL A 165 0.60 -9.61 9.10
N TRP A 166 -0.46 -10.32 9.47
CA TRP A 166 -0.97 -10.35 10.84
C TRP A 166 0.06 -10.91 11.84
N GLN A 167 0.74 -12.00 11.49
CA GLN A 167 1.79 -12.59 12.33
C GLN A 167 2.98 -11.65 12.52
N GLU A 168 3.38 -10.92 11.48
CA GLU A 168 4.44 -9.91 11.61
C GLU A 168 4.04 -8.80 12.59
N LEU A 169 2.78 -8.35 12.55
CA LEU A 169 2.28 -7.34 13.48
C LEU A 169 2.24 -7.85 14.93
N ILE A 170 1.93 -9.13 15.16
CA ILE A 170 2.03 -9.78 16.48
C ILE A 170 3.50 -9.85 16.91
N HIS A 171 4.39 -10.29 16.02
CA HIS A 171 5.82 -10.44 16.30
C HIS A 171 6.45 -9.11 16.75
N ARG A 172 6.00 -7.99 16.17
CA ARG A 172 6.42 -6.63 16.55
C ARG A 172 5.73 -6.08 17.79
N GLY A 173 4.78 -6.81 18.37
CA GLY A 173 3.99 -6.36 19.51
C GLY A 173 3.04 -5.19 19.20
N LEU A 174 2.73 -4.96 17.93
CA LEU A 174 1.81 -3.88 17.49
C LEU A 174 0.35 -4.26 17.71
N ILE A 175 0.05 -5.56 17.62
CA ILE A 175 -1.24 -6.15 17.95
C ILE A 175 -1.03 -7.39 18.81
N THR A 176 -2.11 -7.88 19.41
CA THR A 176 -2.10 -9.08 20.23
C THR A 176 -2.58 -10.28 19.45
N ALA A 177 -2.08 -11.46 19.85
CA ALA A 177 -2.47 -12.74 19.27
C ALA A 177 -3.95 -13.05 19.46
#